data_AF-A0A497J312-F1
#
_entry.id   AF-A0A497J312-F1
#
_cell.length_a   1.000
_cell.length_b   1.000
_cell.length_c   1.000
_cell.angle_alpha   90.00
_cell.angle_beta   90.00
_cell.angle_gamma   90.00
#
_symmetry.space_group_name_H-M   'P 1'
#
loop_
_entity.id
_entity.type
_entity.pdbx_description
1 polymer ?
#
loop_
_entity_poly.entity_id
_entity_poly.type
_entity_poly.pdbx_seq_one_letter_code
_entity_poly.pdbx_strand_id
1 'polypeptide(L)'
;MNGKEKKEAEKLAKEAERRAAVAVMKVMGKFIEDVDRMRRLNEATSLIGRIASNIAFIETLPAAVREEPSLAPSFYELGRSPFEVHEGICEDFKKSLKMKDEDFNKLFPKVSSYFETPDQLISALMKLYHTEFQMIMYLMRYMIPQAPTS
;
A
#
# COMPACT_ATOMS: atom_id res chain seq x y z
N MET A 1 51.24 27.31 28.25
CA MET A 1 49.81 27.07 28.54
C MET A 1 49.64 26.84 30.04
N ASN A 2 48.92 27.71 30.72
CA ASN A 2 48.68 27.60 32.17
C ASN A 2 47.55 26.58 32.43
N GLY A 3 47.49 25.97 33.63
CA GLY A 3 46.57 24.87 33.94
C GLY A 3 45.07 25.19 33.78
N LYS A 4 44.71 26.48 33.78
CA LYS A 4 43.35 26.98 33.52
C LYS A 4 42.97 26.89 32.03
N GLU A 5 43.88 27.29 31.15
CA GLU A 5 43.70 27.25 29.69
C GLU A 5 43.55 25.80 29.19
N LYS A 6 44.27 24.86 29.81
CA LYS A 6 44.18 23.43 29.47
C LYS A 6 42.80 22.84 29.80
N LYS A 7 42.22 23.19 30.96
CA LYS A 7 40.86 22.75 31.35
C LYS A 7 39.76 23.35 30.47
N GLU A 8 39.95 24.59 30.03
CA GLU A 8 39.00 25.27 29.14
C GLU A 8 39.02 24.68 27.72
N ALA A 9 40.22 24.38 27.19
CA ALA A 9 40.39 23.66 25.94
C ALA A 9 39.77 22.25 25.98
N GLU A 10 39.96 21.49 27.07
CA GLU A 10 39.34 20.17 27.25
C GLU A 10 37.81 20.24 27.30
N LYS A 11 37.23 21.30 27.89
CA LYS A 11 35.78 21.50 27.95
C LYS A 11 35.21 21.79 26.57
N LEU A 12 35.87 22.66 25.79
CA LEU A 12 35.48 22.97 24.41
C LEU A 12 35.58 21.75 23.50
N ALA A 13 36.63 20.94 23.65
CA ALA A 13 36.78 19.68 22.89
C ALA A 13 35.62 18.70 23.18
N LYS A 14 35.28 18.48 24.46
CA LYS A 14 34.14 17.61 24.85
C LYS A 14 32.81 18.14 24.34
N GLU A 15 32.62 19.46 24.33
CA GLU A 15 31.40 20.06 23.80
C GLU A 15 31.31 19.93 22.27
N ALA A 16 32.43 20.08 21.56
CA ALA A 16 32.52 19.83 20.13
C ALA A 16 32.22 18.36 19.79
N GLU A 17 32.78 17.40 20.54
CA GLU A 17 32.47 15.97 20.41
C GLU A 17 30.98 15.67 20.64
N ARG A 18 30.38 16.26 21.68
CA ARG A 18 28.94 16.12 21.94
C ARG A 18 28.10 16.68 20.79
N ARG A 19 28.44 17.84 20.26
CA ARG A 19 27.72 18.45 19.12
C ARG A 19 27.86 17.59 17.86
N ALA A 20 29.04 17.04 17.60
CA ALA A 20 29.28 16.12 16.50
C ALA A 20 28.44 14.84 16.66
N ALA A 21 28.40 14.25 17.87
CA ALA A 21 27.57 13.08 18.15
C ALA A 21 26.07 13.35 17.92
N VAL A 22 25.56 14.50 18.35
CA VAL A 22 24.17 14.91 18.10
C VAL A 22 23.89 15.10 16.61
N ALA A 23 24.82 15.69 15.86
CA ALA A 23 24.68 15.86 14.41
C ALA A 23 24.65 14.50 13.69
N VAL A 24 25.52 13.57 14.07
CA VAL A 24 25.53 12.20 13.54
C VAL A 24 24.21 11.48 13.85
N MET A 25 23.71 11.56 15.09
CA MET A 25 22.43 10.96 15.46
C MET A 25 21.26 11.53 14.64
N LYS A 26 21.24 12.85 14.37
CA LYS A 26 20.21 13.46 13.52
C LYS A 26 20.26 12.93 12.09
N VAL A 27 21.46 12.78 11.51
CA VAL A 27 21.63 12.22 10.17
C VAL A 27 21.18 10.76 10.13
N MET A 28 21.57 9.97 11.13
CA MET A 28 21.15 8.56 11.24
C MET A 28 19.63 8.43 11.41
N GLY A 29 19.01 9.26 12.25
CA GLY A 29 17.56 9.28 12.44
C GLY A 29 16.82 9.55 11.12
N LYS A 30 17.27 10.57 10.37
CA LYS A 30 16.72 10.88 9.05
C LYS A 30 16.89 9.72 8.06
N PHE A 31 18.06 9.06 8.06
CA PHE A 31 18.30 7.91 7.20
C PHE A 31 17.34 6.75 7.51
N ILE A 32 17.07 6.47 8.79
CA ILE A 32 16.10 5.44 9.19
C ILE A 32 14.69 5.80 8.68
N GLU A 33 14.27 7.06 8.84
CA GLU A 33 12.98 7.54 8.34
C GLU A 33 12.87 7.42 6.81
N ASP A 34 13.93 7.75 6.08
CA ASP A 34 14.00 7.65 4.62
C ASP A 34 13.94 6.19 4.15
N VAL A 35 14.64 5.26 4.82
CA VAL A 35 14.58 3.82 4.54
C VAL A 35 13.18 3.28 4.77
N ASP A 36 12.55 3.63 5.90
CA ASP A 36 11.18 3.23 6.19
C ASP A 36 10.18 3.80 5.18
N ARG A 37 10.40 5.04 4.73
CA ARG A 37 9.60 5.65 3.66
C ARG A 37 9.75 4.90 2.35
N MET A 38 10.97 4.57 1.93
CA MET A 38 11.21 3.79 0.72
C MET A 38 10.56 2.41 0.78
N ARG A 39 10.61 1.74 1.93
CA ARG A 39 9.95 0.45 2.13
C ARG A 39 8.43 0.56 1.94
N ARG A 40 7.79 1.56 2.54
CA ARG A 40 6.35 1.82 2.35
C ARG A 40 6.00 2.12 0.89
N LEU A 41 6.81 2.91 0.20
CA LEU A 41 6.61 3.21 -1.23
C LEU A 41 6.71 1.95 -2.10
N ASN A 42 7.68 1.07 -1.83
CA ASN A 42 7.84 -0.19 -2.56
C ASN A 42 6.65 -1.14 -2.34
N GLU A 43 6.20 -1.29 -1.09
CA GLU A 43 5.03 -2.11 -0.76
C GLU A 43 3.76 -1.57 -1.46
N ALA A 44 3.51 -0.25 -1.39
CA ALA A 44 2.39 0.39 -2.06
C ALA A 44 2.44 0.24 -3.59
N THR A 45 3.61 0.43 -4.20
CA THR A 45 3.80 0.27 -5.65
C THR A 45 3.55 -1.17 -6.10
N SER A 46 4.02 -2.15 -5.32
CA SER A 46 3.76 -3.57 -5.60
C SER A 46 2.26 -3.90 -5.53
N LEU A 47 1.55 -3.39 -4.53
CA LEU A 47 0.10 -3.53 -4.41
C LEU A 47 -0.63 -2.89 -5.60
N ILE A 48 -0.26 -1.65 -5.99
CA ILE A 48 -0.84 -0.97 -7.15
C ILE A 48 -0.65 -1.83 -8.42
N GLY A 49 0.54 -2.39 -8.65
CA GLY A 49 0.80 -3.23 -9.81
C GLY A 49 -0.10 -4.49 -9.86
N ARG A 50 -0.30 -5.14 -8.71
CA ARG A 50 -1.20 -6.31 -8.61
C ARG A 50 -2.66 -5.93 -8.82
N ILE A 51 -3.11 -4.83 -8.24
CA ILE A 51 -4.47 -4.32 -8.43
C ILE A 51 -4.70 -3.95 -9.90
N ALA A 52 -3.78 -3.21 -10.52
CA ALA A 52 -3.87 -2.83 -11.93
C ALA A 52 -3.94 -4.06 -12.85
N SER A 53 -3.18 -5.11 -12.56
CA SER A 53 -3.24 -6.37 -13.31
C SER A 53 -4.60 -7.07 -13.17
N ASN A 54 -5.20 -7.05 -11.97
CA ASN A 54 -6.52 -7.65 -11.75
C ASN A 54 -7.63 -6.83 -12.43
N ILE A 55 -7.55 -5.49 -12.36
CA ILE A 55 -8.43 -4.56 -13.09
C ILE A 55 -8.40 -4.86 -14.59
N ALA A 56 -7.21 -4.96 -15.20
CA ALA A 56 -7.09 -5.23 -16.63
C ALA A 56 -7.76 -6.55 -17.03
N PHE A 57 -7.69 -7.57 -16.16
CA PHE A 57 -8.41 -8.82 -16.38
C PHE A 57 -9.93 -8.61 -16.26
N ILE A 58 -10.40 -7.95 -15.19
CA ILE A 58 -11.82 -7.66 -14.94
C ILE A 58 -12.45 -6.88 -16.10
N GLU A 59 -11.76 -5.90 -16.71
CA GLU A 59 -12.30 -5.09 -17.81
C GLU A 59 -12.68 -5.92 -19.05
N THR A 60 -12.00 -7.04 -19.28
CA THR A 60 -12.23 -7.89 -20.47
C THR A 60 -13.40 -8.86 -20.30
N LEU A 61 -13.72 -9.24 -19.07
CA LEU A 61 -14.67 -10.31 -18.78
C LEU A 61 -16.13 -9.96 -19.09
N PRO A 62 -16.66 -8.75 -18.80
CA PRO A 62 -18.05 -8.42 -19.07
C PRO A 62 -18.45 -8.54 -20.54
N ALA A 63 -17.56 -8.19 -21.47
CA ALA A 63 -17.82 -8.34 -22.90
C ALA A 63 -17.90 -9.82 -23.28
N ALA A 64 -16.92 -10.62 -22.86
CA ALA A 64 -16.89 -12.06 -23.12
C ALA A 64 -18.12 -12.79 -22.55
N VAL A 65 -18.55 -12.45 -21.33
CA VAL A 65 -19.74 -13.04 -20.70
C VAL A 65 -21.04 -12.65 -21.43
N ARG A 66 -21.11 -11.44 -22.02
CA ARG A 66 -22.27 -11.02 -22.81
C ARG A 66 -22.34 -11.73 -24.16
N GLU A 67 -21.19 -11.93 -24.80
CA GLU A 67 -21.11 -12.63 -26.09
C GLU A 67 -21.37 -14.12 -25.94
N GLU A 68 -20.85 -14.74 -24.88
CA GLU A 68 -21.02 -16.16 -24.60
C GLU A 68 -21.35 -16.40 -23.11
N PRO A 69 -22.63 -16.35 -22.73
CA PRO A 69 -23.06 -16.52 -21.34
C PRO A 69 -22.69 -17.87 -20.72
N SER A 70 -22.51 -18.92 -21.54
CA SER A 70 -22.05 -20.24 -21.09
C SER A 70 -20.62 -20.24 -20.55
N LEU A 71 -19.84 -19.17 -20.77
CA LEU A 71 -18.51 -19.03 -20.20
C LEU A 71 -18.54 -18.63 -18.71
N ALA A 72 -19.66 -18.09 -18.20
CA ALA A 72 -19.74 -17.61 -16.82
C ALA A 72 -19.32 -18.67 -15.77
N PRO A 73 -19.73 -19.95 -15.87
CA PRO A 73 -19.22 -21.02 -15.00
C PRO A 73 -17.73 -21.36 -15.22
N SER A 74 -17.23 -21.30 -16.46
CA SER A 74 -15.84 -21.65 -16.79
C SER A 74 -14.81 -20.63 -16.32
N PHE A 75 -15.20 -19.36 -16.15
CA PHE A 75 -14.33 -18.33 -15.58
C PHE A 75 -13.98 -18.60 -14.10
N TYR A 76 -14.69 -19.50 -13.42
CA TYR A 76 -14.32 -19.99 -12.09
C TYR A 76 -13.22 -21.06 -12.10
N GLU A 77 -13.15 -21.88 -13.16
CA GLU A 77 -12.26 -23.04 -13.23
C GLU A 77 -10.87 -22.71 -13.81
N LEU A 78 -10.74 -21.57 -14.49
CA LEU A 78 -9.48 -21.05 -15.02
C LEU A 78 -8.63 -20.40 -13.91
N GLY A 79 -8.16 -21.20 -12.95
CA GLY A 79 -6.91 -21.03 -12.22
C GLY A 79 -6.64 -19.80 -11.34
N ARG A 80 -7.35 -18.66 -11.48
CA ARG A 80 -7.44 -17.54 -10.52
C ARG A 80 -8.65 -16.68 -10.88
N SER A 81 -9.76 -16.86 -10.17
CA SER A 81 -10.89 -15.95 -10.29
C SER A 81 -10.46 -14.53 -9.85
N PRO A 82 -10.89 -13.45 -10.52
CA PRO A 82 -10.54 -12.09 -10.11
C PRO A 82 -10.94 -11.78 -8.66
N PHE A 83 -11.96 -12.48 -8.14
CA PHE A 83 -12.39 -12.39 -6.75
C PHE A 83 -11.39 -13.02 -5.77
N GLU A 84 -10.75 -14.14 -6.11
CA GLU A 84 -9.71 -14.77 -5.27
C GLU A 84 -8.44 -13.93 -5.25
N VAL A 85 -8.05 -13.39 -6.42
CA VAL A 85 -6.93 -12.46 -6.53
C VAL A 85 -7.18 -11.23 -5.66
N HIS A 86 -8.40 -10.70 -5.72
CA HIS A 86 -8.82 -9.58 -4.89
C HIS A 86 -8.74 -9.88 -3.39
N GLU A 87 -9.24 -11.04 -2.93
CA GLU A 87 -9.13 -11.41 -1.51
C GLU A 87 -7.66 -11.46 -1.04
N GLY A 88 -6.75 -12.01 -1.86
CA GLY A 88 -5.31 -11.97 -1.57
C GLY A 88 -4.73 -10.56 -1.54
N ILE A 89 -5.16 -9.68 -2.45
CA ILE A 89 -4.78 -8.25 -2.45
C ILE A 89 -5.26 -7.59 -1.15
N CYS A 90 -6.50 -7.83 -0.71
CA CYS A 90 -7.07 -7.26 0.50
C CYS A 90 -6.26 -7.65 1.75
N GLU A 91 -5.86 -8.92 1.87
CA GLU A 91 -5.01 -9.38 2.98
C GLU A 91 -3.66 -8.67 3.01
N ASP A 92 -3.00 -8.57 1.87
CA ASP A 92 -1.69 -7.91 1.78
C ASP A 92 -1.80 -6.39 2.01
N PHE A 93 -2.87 -5.77 1.50
CA PHE A 93 -3.18 -4.36 1.73
C PHE A 93 -3.34 -4.05 3.22
N LYS A 94 -4.13 -4.86 3.94
CA LYS A 94 -4.32 -4.72 5.38
C LYS A 94 -3.00 -4.86 6.14
N LYS A 95 -2.18 -5.85 5.77
CA LYS A 95 -0.87 -6.09 6.40
C LYS A 95 0.09 -4.93 6.17
N SER A 96 0.26 -4.47 4.93
CA SER A 96 1.17 -3.38 4.57
C SER A 96 0.81 -2.06 5.26
N LEU A 97 -0.48 -1.78 5.40
CA LEU A 97 -0.97 -0.54 6.03
C LEU A 97 -1.27 -0.68 7.52
N LYS A 98 -1.11 -1.89 8.09
CA LYS A 98 -1.52 -2.22 9.48
C LYS A 98 -2.97 -1.83 9.77
N MET A 99 -3.86 -2.06 8.81
CA MET A 99 -5.26 -1.69 8.88
C MET A 99 -6.07 -2.82 9.52
N LYS A 100 -7.00 -2.48 10.42
CA LYS A 100 -7.94 -3.45 11.01
C LYS A 100 -9.04 -3.80 10.00
N ASP A 101 -9.60 -5.00 10.11
CA ASP A 101 -10.69 -5.46 9.24
C ASP A 101 -11.89 -4.51 9.27
N GLU A 102 -12.25 -3.97 10.43
CA GLU A 102 -13.37 -3.03 10.57
C GLU A 102 -13.16 -1.74 9.77
N ASP A 103 -11.95 -1.18 9.79
CA ASP A 103 -11.62 0.05 9.07
C ASP A 103 -11.48 -0.23 7.58
N PHE A 104 -10.90 -1.38 7.22
CA PHE A 104 -10.81 -1.83 5.84
C PHE A 104 -12.20 -2.00 5.23
N ASN A 105 -13.10 -2.73 5.91
CA ASN A 105 -14.45 -3.01 5.40
C ASN A 105 -15.33 -1.75 5.31
N LYS A 106 -15.05 -0.71 6.10
CA LYS A 106 -15.69 0.61 5.95
C LYS A 106 -15.24 1.33 4.68
N LEU A 107 -13.97 1.21 4.31
CA LEU A 107 -13.41 1.86 3.12
C LEU A 107 -13.70 1.07 1.84
N PHE A 108 -13.62 -0.26 1.92
CA PHE A 108 -13.72 -1.18 0.81
C PHE A 108 -14.66 -2.33 1.19
N PRO A 109 -15.98 -2.14 1.04
CA PRO A 109 -16.96 -3.18 1.35
C PRO A 109 -16.70 -4.46 0.54
N LYS A 110 -16.87 -5.62 1.19
CA LYS A 110 -16.65 -6.92 0.54
C LYS A 110 -17.55 -7.06 -0.69
N VAL A 111 -16.95 -7.47 -1.81
CA VAL A 111 -17.67 -7.83 -3.03
C VAL A 111 -18.03 -9.32 -2.98
N SER A 112 -19.30 -9.65 -3.24
CA SER A 112 -19.75 -11.05 -3.33
C SER A 112 -19.15 -11.73 -4.56
N SER A 113 -18.61 -12.94 -4.36
CA SER A 113 -18.19 -13.86 -5.42
C SER A 113 -19.27 -14.88 -5.80
N TYR A 114 -20.45 -14.82 -5.17
CA TYR A 114 -21.59 -15.67 -5.47
C TYR A 114 -22.54 -15.00 -6.46
N PHE A 115 -22.88 -15.71 -7.54
CA PHE A 115 -23.78 -15.27 -8.60
C PHE A 115 -24.45 -16.47 -9.27
N GLU A 116 -25.74 -16.33 -9.58
CA GLU A 116 -26.59 -17.34 -10.21
C GLU A 116 -26.84 -17.04 -11.69
N THR A 117 -26.61 -15.80 -12.12
CA THR A 117 -26.83 -15.35 -13.50
C THR A 117 -25.63 -14.59 -14.08
N PRO A 118 -25.45 -14.57 -15.41
CA PRO A 118 -24.44 -13.75 -16.08
C PRO A 118 -24.52 -12.27 -15.72
N ASP A 119 -25.72 -11.71 -15.56
CA ASP A 119 -25.90 -10.30 -15.17
C ASP A 119 -25.43 -10.03 -13.74
N GLN A 120 -25.66 -10.97 -12.82
CA GLN A 120 -25.14 -10.88 -11.45
C GLN A 120 -23.61 -10.94 -11.45
N LEU A 121 -23.01 -11.81 -12.27
CA LEU A 121 -21.56 -11.86 -12.47
C LEU A 121 -21.02 -10.52 -12.97
N ILE A 122 -21.60 -9.97 -14.04
CA ILE A 122 -21.20 -8.68 -14.60
C ILE A 122 -21.32 -7.57 -13.56
N SER A 123 -22.41 -7.53 -12.79
CA SER A 123 -22.59 -6.57 -11.71
C SER A 123 -21.51 -6.70 -10.63
N ALA A 124 -21.16 -7.93 -10.24
CA ALA A 124 -20.11 -8.21 -9.28
C ALA A 124 -18.72 -7.76 -9.79
N LEU A 125 -18.40 -8.02 -11.06
CA LEU A 125 -17.17 -7.57 -11.70
C LEU A 125 -17.06 -6.04 -11.73
N MET A 126 -18.14 -5.32 -12.02
CA MET A 126 -18.15 -3.86 -12.00
C MET A 126 -17.96 -3.29 -10.59
N LYS A 127 -18.53 -3.94 -9.56
CA LYS A 127 -18.28 -3.58 -8.16
C LYS A 127 -16.85 -3.85 -7.75
N LEU A 128 -16.29 -4.97 -8.19
CA LEU A 128 -14.90 -5.35 -7.96
C LEU A 128 -13.95 -4.32 -8.58
N TYR A 129 -14.15 -3.99 -9.85
CA TYR A 129 -13.44 -2.94 -10.56
C TYR A 129 -13.45 -1.62 -9.78
N HIS A 130 -14.63 -1.18 -9.35
CA HIS A 130 -14.76 0.08 -8.62
C HIS A 130 -13.99 0.04 -7.29
N THR A 131 -14.12 -1.07 -6.54
CA THR A 131 -13.44 -1.26 -5.26
C THR A 131 -11.92 -1.22 -5.44
N GLU A 132 -11.40 -1.94 -6.42
CA GLU A 132 -9.97 -1.98 -6.75
C GLU A 132 -9.44 -0.62 -7.22
N PHE A 133 -10.22 0.11 -8.01
CA PHE A 133 -9.87 1.47 -8.38
C PHE A 133 -9.78 2.40 -7.15
N GLN A 134 -10.72 2.30 -6.21
CA GLN A 134 -10.65 3.07 -4.96
C GLN A 134 -9.43 2.69 -4.11
N MET A 135 -9.03 1.42 -4.10
CA MET A 135 -7.82 0.97 -3.41
C MET A 135 -6.55 1.59 -4.02
N ILE A 136 -6.46 1.67 -5.36
CA ILE A 136 -5.36 2.38 -6.03
C ILE A 136 -5.35 3.85 -5.63
N MET A 137 -6.50 4.53 -5.67
CA MET A 137 -6.60 5.94 -5.29
C MET A 137 -6.19 6.18 -3.84
N TYR A 138 -6.54 5.25 -2.95
CA TYR A 138 -6.10 5.29 -1.56
C TYR A 138 -4.57 5.15 -1.43
N LEU A 139 -3.97 4.17 -2.10
CA LEU A 139 -2.52 3.97 -2.08
C LEU A 139 -1.76 5.16 -2.66
N MET A 140 -2.25 5.76 -3.75
CA MET A 140 -1.67 6.98 -4.31
C MET A 140 -1.68 8.13 -3.29
N ARG A 141 -2.78 8.32 -2.55
CA ARG A 141 -2.84 9.33 -1.47
C ARG A 141 -1.90 9.00 -0.31
N TYR A 142 -1.79 7.72 0.04
CA TYR A 142 -0.88 7.24 1.08
C TYR A 142 0.59 7.48 0.75
N MET A 143 0.95 7.47 -0.54
CA MET A 143 2.31 7.71 -1.02
C MET A 143 2.71 9.20 -1.05
N ILE A 144 1.74 10.13 -1.06
CA ILE A 144 2.02 11.57 -1.05
C ILE A 144 2.43 11.98 0.38
N PRO A 145 3.60 12.63 0.58
CA PRO A 145 3.97 13.14 1.89
C PRO A 145 2.90 14.10 2.40
N GLN A 146 2.30 13.78 3.55
CA GLN A 146 1.49 14.74 4.29
C GLN A 146 2.41 15.92 4.65
N ALA A 147 2.00 17.14 4.30
CA ALA A 147 2.74 18.33 4.72
C ALA A 147 2.87 18.30 6.26
N PRO A 148 4.03 18.66 6.83
CA PRO A 148 4.15 18.75 8.28
C PRO A 148 3.10 19.75 8.76
N THR A 149 2.15 19.29 9.59
CA THR A 149 1.25 20.17 10.32
C THR A 149 2.12 21.01 11.24
N SER A 150 2.21 22.30 10.89
CA SER A 150 2.91 23.37 11.62
C SER A 150 2.46 23.49 13.06
#